data_AF-A0A925Y876-F1
#
_entry.id   AF-A0A925Y876-F1
#
_cell.length_a   1.000
_cell.length_b   1.000
_cell.length_c   1.000
_cell.angle_alpha   90.00
_cell.angle_beta   90.00
_cell.angle_gamma   90.00
#
_symmetry.space_group_name_H-M   'P 1'
#
loop_
_entity.id
_entity.type
_entity.pdbx_description
1 polymer ?
#
loop_
_entity_poly.entity_id
_entity_poly.type
_entity_poly.pdbx_seq_one_letter_code
_entity_poly.pdbx_strand_id
1 'polypeptide(L)'
;MNDTAFPEVLGSPSLRGAAIAALSAADLTEKLALTDYACRGWFGRRLGLHSPSDPPLPARPGRPERPELVSPRTVKRRSVHTEAGRIA
;
A
#
# COMPACT_ATOMS: atom_id res chain seq x y z
N MET A 1 -20.54 -14.27 -4.89
CA MET A 1 -19.33 -13.89 -5.65
C MET A 1 -19.33 -12.37 -5.65
N ASN A 2 -19.01 -11.77 -4.51
CA ASN A 2 -19.18 -10.32 -4.34
C ASN A 2 -17.97 -9.63 -4.93
N ASP A 3 -18.23 -8.78 -5.92
CA ASP A 3 -17.30 -7.77 -6.39
C ASP A 3 -16.80 -6.97 -5.19
N THR A 4 -15.50 -7.12 -4.91
CA THR A 4 -14.75 -6.21 -4.05
C THR A 4 -14.71 -4.88 -4.80
N ALA A 5 -15.79 -4.11 -4.66
CA ALA A 5 -15.92 -2.81 -5.27
C ALA A 5 -14.72 -1.97 -4.85
N PHE A 6 -13.99 -1.44 -5.83
CA PHE A 6 -13.19 -0.26 -5.57
C PHE A 6 -14.10 0.76 -4.87
N PRO A 7 -13.64 1.48 -3.84
CA PRO A 7 -14.34 2.68 -3.44
C PRO A 7 -14.54 3.51 -4.72
N GLU A 8 -15.80 3.74 -5.09
CA GLU A 8 -16.27 4.46 -6.29
C GLU A 8 -15.60 5.84 -6.49
N VAL A 9 -14.92 6.29 -5.43
CA VAL A 9 -14.18 7.54 -5.27
C VAL A 9 -12.89 7.59 -6.11
N LEU A 10 -12.37 6.47 -6.59
CA LEU A 10 -11.18 6.43 -7.45
C LEU A 10 -11.63 6.12 -8.88
N GLY A 11 -11.26 6.95 -9.86
CA GLY A 11 -11.65 6.78 -11.27
C GLY A 11 -11.20 5.46 -11.91
N SER A 12 -11.15 5.38 -13.25
CA SER A 12 -10.89 4.14 -14.00
C SER A 12 -9.81 3.24 -13.37
N PRO A 13 -10.09 1.93 -13.16
CA PRO A 13 -9.25 1.07 -12.35
C PRO A 13 -7.89 0.79 -13.02
N SER A 14 -6.84 1.37 -12.45
CA SER A 14 -5.46 1.20 -12.92
C SER A 14 -4.57 0.60 -11.83
N LEU A 15 -3.49 -0.06 -12.24
CA LEU A 15 -2.48 -0.58 -11.31
C LEU A 15 -1.84 0.57 -10.51
N ARG A 16 -1.52 1.69 -11.15
CA ARG A 16 -0.95 2.87 -10.48
C ARG A 16 -1.90 3.42 -9.43
N GLY A 17 -3.18 3.60 -9.76
CA GLY A 17 -4.20 4.09 -8.82
C GLY A 17 -4.39 3.15 -7.63
N ALA A 18 -4.48 1.84 -7.89
CA ALA A 18 -4.58 0.81 -6.85
C ALA A 18 -3.35 0.81 -5.92
N ALA A 19 -2.15 0.90 -6.49
CA ALA A 19 -0.90 0.93 -5.75
C ALA A 19 -0.78 2.20 -4.89
N ILE A 20 -1.23 3.36 -5.40
CA ILE A 20 -1.26 4.61 -4.64
C ILE A 20 -2.23 4.53 -3.47
N ALA A 21 -3.42 3.95 -3.69
CA ALA A 21 -4.38 3.74 -2.61
C ALA A 21 -3.80 2.82 -1.53
N ALA A 22 -3.23 1.68 -1.92
CA ALA A 22 -2.58 0.74 -0.99
C ALA A 22 -1.41 1.39 -0.23
N LEU A 23 -0.60 2.21 -0.90
CA LEU A 23 0.51 2.93 -0.27
C LEU A 23 0.02 3.97 0.74
N SER A 24 -1.12 4.62 0.46
CA SER A 24 -1.72 5.66 1.29
C SER A 24 -2.50 5.11 2.49
N ALA A 25 -2.97 3.87 2.41
CA ALA A 25 -3.73 3.23 3.48
C ALA A 25 -2.93 3.13 4.79
N ALA A 26 -3.53 3.65 5.88
CA ALA A 26 -2.96 3.60 7.21
C ALA A 26 -3.34 2.32 7.96
N ASP A 27 -4.57 1.84 7.74
CA ASP A 27 -5.05 0.58 8.30
C ASP A 27 -4.44 -0.62 7.57
N LEU A 28 -4.07 -1.65 8.33
CA LEU A 28 -3.44 -2.85 7.78
C LEU A 28 -4.41 -3.67 6.94
N THR A 29 -5.66 -3.81 7.39
CA THR A 29 -6.67 -4.63 6.71
C THR A 29 -7.03 -4.01 5.37
N GLU A 30 -7.26 -2.71 5.34
CA GLU A 30 -7.49 -1.93 4.13
C GLU A 30 -6.31 -2.06 3.16
N LYS A 31 -5.08 -1.89 3.65
CA LYS A 31 -3.86 -2.02 2.83
C LYS A 31 -3.76 -3.41 2.19
N LEU A 32 -4.06 -4.47 2.95
CA LEU A 32 -4.05 -5.84 2.45
C LEU A 32 -5.12 -6.04 1.37
N ALA A 33 -6.35 -5.55 1.59
CA ALA A 33 -7.44 -5.65 0.63
C ALA A 33 -7.10 -4.95 -0.70
N LEU A 34 -6.57 -3.73 -0.63
CA LEU A 34 -6.15 -2.96 -1.81
C LEU A 34 -4.98 -3.63 -2.55
N THR A 35 -4.03 -4.19 -1.80
CA THR A 35 -2.87 -4.91 -2.38
C THR A 35 -3.30 -6.21 -3.07
N ASP A 36 -4.16 -7.01 -2.44
CA ASP A 36 -4.70 -8.24 -3.02
C ASP A 36 -5.53 -7.94 -4.27
N TYR A 37 -6.37 -6.89 -4.21
CA TYR A 37 -7.10 -6.39 -5.36
C TYR A 37 -6.16 -6.06 -6.52
N ALA A 38 -5.12 -5.25 -6.27
CA ALA A 38 -4.16 -4.82 -7.29
C ALA A 38 -3.44 -6.03 -7.91
N CYS A 39 -3.02 -6.99 -7.06
CA CYS A 39 -2.37 -8.23 -7.46
C CYS A 39 -3.27 -9.06 -8.39
N ARG A 40 -4.49 -9.38 -7.95
CA ARG A 40 -5.45 -10.17 -8.73
C ARG A 40 -5.86 -9.47 -10.03
N GLY A 41 -6.03 -8.16 -9.98
CA GLY A 41 -6.37 -7.35 -11.15
C GLY A 41 -5.23 -7.33 -12.17
N TRP A 42 -4.00 -7.14 -11.73
CA TRP A 42 -2.82 -7.10 -12.59
C TRP A 42 -2.52 -8.45 -13.24
N PHE A 43 -2.40 -9.52 -12.43
CA PHE A 43 -2.12 -10.86 -12.97
C PHE A 43 -3.28 -11.42 -13.79
N GLY A 44 -4.52 -11.03 -13.47
CA GLY A 44 -5.70 -11.34 -14.27
C GLY A 44 -5.86 -10.48 -15.53
N ARG A 45 -4.95 -9.55 -15.81
CA ARG A 45 -5.00 -8.60 -16.95
C ARG A 45 -6.30 -7.76 -16.99
N ARG A 46 -6.85 -7.44 -15.81
CA ARG A 46 -8.08 -6.64 -15.65
C ARG A 46 -7.81 -5.17 -15.32
N LEU A 47 -6.56 -4.80 -15.07
CA LEU A 47 -6.16 -3.42 -14.80
C LEU A 47 -5.30 -2.87 -15.93
N GLY A 48 -5.57 -1.63 -16.33
CA GLY A 48 -4.63 -0.84 -17.11
C GLY A 48 -3.42 -0.44 -16.25
N LEU A 49 -2.32 -0.05 -16.87
CA LEU A 49 -1.12 0.37 -16.14
C LEU A 49 -1.34 1.69 -15.38
N HIS A 50 -1.97 2.66 -16.02
CA HIS A 50 -2.25 4.00 -15.49
C HIS A 50 -3.56 4.55 -16.08
N SER A 51 -4.14 5.56 -15.42
CA SER A 51 -5.31 6.32 -15.86
C SER A 51 -5.05 7.83 -15.69
N PRO A 52 -5.60 8.70 -16.56
CA PRO A 52 -5.58 10.15 -16.35
C PRO A 52 -6.21 10.58 -15.02
N SER A 53 -7.12 9.77 -14.46
CA SER A 53 -7.78 10.01 -13.18
C SER A 53 -7.01 9.45 -11.98
N ASP A 54 -5.79 8.94 -12.16
CA ASP A 54 -5.03 8.38 -11.05
C ASP A 54 -4.68 9.47 -10.04
N PRO A 55 -4.79 9.17 -8.73
CA PRO A 55 -4.37 10.10 -7.69
C PRO A 55 -2.87 10.46 -7.80
N PRO A 56 -2.45 11.59 -7.22
CA PRO A 56 -1.04 11.92 -7.06
C PRO A 56 -0.38 10.98 -6.06
N LEU A 57 0.95 10.87 -6.12
CA LEU A 57 1.72 10.13 -5.12
C LEU A 57 1.58 10.83 -3.75
N PRO A 58 1.34 10.08 -2.67
CA PRO A 58 1.31 10.67 -1.34
C PRO A 58 2.74 11.07 -0.94
N ALA A 59 2.88 12.20 -0.24
CA ALA A 59 4.19 12.66 0.24
C ALA A 59 4.81 11.68 1.26
N ARG A 60 3.97 10.90 1.96
CA ARG A 60 4.38 9.88 2.92
C ARG A 60 3.47 8.66 2.81
N PRO A 61 3.99 7.44 3.03
CA PRO A 61 3.16 6.24 3.13
C PRO A 61 2.16 6.35 4.28
N GLY A 62 1.03 5.66 4.13
CA GLY A 62 0.05 5.47 5.19
C GLY A 62 0.67 4.76 6.39
N ARG A 63 0.50 5.35 7.56
CA ARG A 63 1.04 4.89 8.84
C ARG A 63 -0.11 4.73 9.84
N PRO A 64 -0.21 3.60 10.55
CA PRO A 64 -1.17 3.44 11.64
C PRO A 64 -1.00 4.55 12.68
N GLU A 65 -2.10 4.99 13.28
CA GLU A 65 -2.10 6.00 14.35
C GLU A 65 -1.26 5.57 15.55
N ARG A 66 -1.26 4.27 15.86
CA ARG A 66 -0.42 3.67 16.90
C ARG A 66 0.23 2.38 16.38
N PRO A 67 1.54 2.38 16.13
CA PRO A 67 2.24 1.16 15.80
C PRO A 67 2.29 0.23 17.01
N GLU A 68 2.12 -1.08 16.79
CA GLU A 68 2.39 -2.08 17.81
C GLU A 68 3.88 -2.04 18.17
N LEU A 69 4.17 -1.75 19.44
CA LEU A 69 5.54 -1.68 19.94
C LEU A 69 5.97 -3.07 20.42
N VAL A 70 6.85 -3.70 19.65
CA VAL A 70 7.52 -4.94 20.06
C VAL A 70 8.83 -4.63 20.79
N SER A 71 9.26 -5.54 21.67
CA SER A 71 10.52 -5.37 22.41
C SER A 71 11.72 -5.21 21.46
N PRO A 72 12.65 -4.29 21.72
CA PRO A 72 13.89 -4.19 20.93
C PRO A 72 14.72 -5.49 20.92
N ARG A 73 14.50 -6.40 21.89
CA ARG A 73 15.16 -7.72 21.94
C ARG A 73 14.59 -8.71 20.94
N THR A 74 13.35 -8.51 20.48
CA THR A 74 12.66 -9.40 19.54
C THR A 74 12.80 -8.95 18.09
N VAL A 75 13.27 -7.73 17.84
CA VAL A 75 13.56 -7.24 16.48
C VAL A 75 15.00 -7.57 16.09
N LYS A 76 15.24 -7.94 14.82
CA LYS A 76 16.60 -8.18 14.32
C LYS A 76 17.44 -6.91 14.47
N ARG A 77 18.64 -7.06 15.01
CA ARG A 77 19.56 -5.94 15.23
C ARG A 77 20.02 -5.38 13.88
N ARG A 78 19.66 -4.14 13.58
CA ARG A 78 20.20 -3.38 12.44
C ARG A 78 21.36 -2.52 12.90
N SER A 79 22.49 -2.61 12.21
CA SER A 79 23.70 -1.84 12.54
C SER A 79 23.51 -0.38 12.14
N VAL A 80 23.62 0.56 13.08
CA VAL A 80 23.58 2.01 12.80
C VAL A 80 24.77 2.49 11.97
N HIS A 81 25.81 1.66 11.82
CA HIS A 81 26.95 1.94 10.97
C HIS A 81 26.65 1.72 9.48
N THR A 82 25.57 1.01 9.14
CA THR A 82 25.15 0.84 7.75
C THR A 82 24.11 1.89 7.38
N GLU A 83 24.08 2.27 6.10
CA GLU A 83 23.07 3.18 5.56
C GLU A 83 21.65 2.67 5.84
N ALA A 84 21.41 1.38 5.61
CA ALA A 84 20.14 0.72 5.91
C ALA A 84 19.73 0.81 7.39
N GLY A 85 20.69 0.87 8.34
CA GLY A 85 20.38 1.05 9.75
C GLY A 85 20.11 2.50 10.16
N ARG A 86 20.48 3.48 9.33
CA ARG A 86 20.29 4.92 9.58
C ARG A 86 18.98 5.48 9.03
N ILE A 87 18.38 4.81 8.04
CA ILE A 87 17.13 5.26 7.42
C ILE A 87 15.96 4.65 8.22
N ALA A 88 15.08 5.50 8.77
CA ALA A 88 13.90 5.14 9.57
C ALA A 88 12.66 5.92 9.10
#